data_AF-A0AAX2ADF6-F1
#
_entry.id   AF-A0AAX2ADF6-F1
#
_cell.length_a   1.000
_cell.length_b   1.000
_cell.length_c   1.000
_cell.angle_alpha   90.00
_cell.angle_beta   90.00
_cell.angle_gamma   90.00
#
_symmetry.space_group_name_H-M   'P 1'
#
loop_
_entity.id
_entity.type
_entity.pdbx_description
1 polymer ?
#
loop_
_entity_poly.entity_id
_entity_poly.type
_entity_poly.pdbx_seq_one_letter_code
_entity_poly.pdbx_strand_id
1 'polypeptide(L)'
;MTIKLIRKNRCKYTEDTFYDVKWKWSWHKDKIVNLQCFCPTCNEELYYDDTTSNFVLTVSKVDFICEKCHKVVASIANENKNVHSAMMINKEIQRIINRKIKEI
;
A
#
# COMPACT_ATOMS: atom_id res chain seq x y z
N MET A 1 7.30 2.91 36.63
CA MET A 1 7.63 3.40 35.28
C MET A 1 7.54 2.24 34.30
N THR A 2 6.43 2.12 33.58
CA THR A 2 6.15 0.93 32.76
C THR A 2 6.15 1.31 31.28
N ILE A 3 7.34 1.53 30.72
CA ILE A 3 7.51 1.89 29.30
C ILE A 3 8.63 1.03 28.70
N LYS A 4 8.44 -0.29 28.59
CA LYS A 4 9.42 -1.14 27.87
C LYS A 4 8.85 -2.24 26.98
N LEU A 5 7.56 -2.60 27.08
CA LEU A 5 7.02 -3.74 26.33
C LEU A 5 6.36 -3.38 24.99
N ILE A 6 5.78 -2.19 24.84
CA ILE A 6 5.01 -1.83 23.63
C ILE A 6 5.91 -1.59 22.40
N ARG A 7 7.18 -1.18 22.58
CA ARG A 7 8.09 -0.92 21.44
C ARG A 7 8.56 -2.19 20.71
N LYS A 8 8.55 -3.35 21.35
CA LYS A 8 9.26 -4.54 20.84
C LYS A 8 8.52 -5.26 19.69
N ASN A 9 7.21 -5.09 19.57
CA ASN A 9 6.41 -5.74 18.53
C ASN A 9 6.13 -4.86 17.30
N ARG A 10 6.22 -3.52 17.39
CA ARG A 10 5.95 -2.63 16.25
C ARG A 10 6.92 -2.85 15.10
N CYS A 11 8.21 -3.05 15.40
CA CYS A 11 9.23 -3.27 14.38
C CYS A 11 9.12 -4.60 13.63
N LYS A 12 8.29 -5.55 14.10
CA LYS A 12 8.08 -6.84 13.43
C LYS A 12 6.95 -6.80 12.40
N TYR A 13 6.05 -5.81 12.50
CA TYR A 13 4.94 -5.65 11.59
C TYR A 13 5.39 -4.81 10.39
N THR A 14 6.03 -5.45 9.41
CA THR A 14 6.68 -4.81 8.24
C THR A 14 6.11 -5.27 6.91
N GLU A 15 5.18 -6.22 6.92
CA GLU A 15 4.49 -6.68 5.73
C GLU A 15 3.05 -7.09 6.06
N ASP A 16 2.14 -6.82 5.13
CA ASP A 16 0.75 -7.28 5.20
C ASP A 16 0.12 -7.23 3.80
N THR A 17 -1.04 -7.87 3.64
CA THR A 17 -1.78 -7.89 2.37
C THR A 17 -2.95 -6.92 2.44
N PHE A 18 -2.98 -5.94 1.55
CA PHE A 18 -4.06 -4.97 1.42
C PHE A 18 -4.52 -4.92 -0.03
N TYR A 19 -5.84 -4.92 -0.26
CA TYR A 19 -6.43 -4.91 -1.59
C TYR A 19 -5.87 -6.01 -2.51
N ASP A 20 -5.68 -7.22 -1.97
CA ASP A 20 -5.09 -8.39 -2.64
C ASP A 20 -3.64 -8.21 -3.15
N VAL A 21 -2.97 -7.16 -2.68
CA VAL A 21 -1.57 -6.88 -2.97
C VAL A 21 -0.74 -7.04 -1.70
N LYS A 22 0.47 -7.61 -1.83
CA LYS A 22 1.39 -7.70 -0.70
C LYS A 22 2.11 -6.36 -0.53
N TRP A 23 1.98 -5.72 0.61
CA TRP A 23 2.68 -4.49 0.95
C TRP A 23 3.81 -4.80 1.90
N LYS A 24 4.95 -4.17 1.67
CA LYS A 24 6.11 -4.21 2.56
C LYS A 24 6.54 -2.80 2.89
N TRP A 25 6.98 -2.60 4.12
CA TRP A 25 7.48 -1.33 4.58
C TRP A 25 8.52 -1.53 5.68
N SER A 26 9.26 -0.49 5.97
CA SER A 26 10.25 -0.44 7.05
C SER A 26 9.84 0.59 8.09
N TRP A 27 10.32 0.39 9.32
CA TRP A 27 10.12 1.33 10.42
C TRP A 27 11.37 2.18 10.62
N HIS A 28 11.20 3.50 10.62
CA HIS A 28 12.25 4.43 11.01
C HIS A 28 11.70 5.45 12.01
N LYS A 29 12.17 5.39 13.27
CA LYS A 29 11.75 6.28 14.36
C LYS A 29 10.22 6.44 14.45
N ASP A 30 9.51 5.31 14.51
CA ASP A 30 8.04 5.24 14.57
C ASP A 30 7.30 5.72 13.29
N LYS A 31 8.01 5.95 12.19
CA LYS A 31 7.42 6.28 10.88
C LYS A 31 7.58 5.12 9.90
N ILE A 32 6.56 4.94 9.06
CA ILE A 32 6.58 4.03 7.91
C ILE A 32 7.46 4.66 6.83
N VAL A 33 8.49 3.94 6.38
CA VAL A 33 9.39 4.32 5.29
C VAL A 33 9.50 3.15 4.30
N ASN A 34 9.91 3.43 3.06
CA ASN A 34 10.04 2.42 1.99
C ASN A 34 8.78 1.58 1.82
N LEU A 35 7.60 2.21 1.83
CA LEU A 35 6.34 1.53 1.57
C LEU A 35 6.27 1.18 0.08
N GLN A 36 6.29 -0.11 -0.22
CA GLN A 36 6.28 -0.66 -1.57
C GLN A 36 5.26 -1.79 -1.66
N CYS A 37 4.68 -1.95 -2.84
CA CYS A 37 3.78 -3.04 -3.15
C CYS A 37 4.53 -4.11 -3.96
N PHE A 38 4.18 -5.36 -3.69
CA PHE A 38 4.81 -6.55 -4.25
C PHE A 38 3.72 -7.49 -4.75
N CYS A 39 4.03 -8.16 -5.85
CA CYS A 39 3.12 -9.14 -6.41
C CYS A 39 3.08 -10.39 -5.52
N PRO A 40 1.90 -10.90 -5.17
CA PRO A 40 1.77 -12.12 -4.38
C PRO A 40 2.23 -13.38 -5.15
N THR A 41 2.29 -13.33 -6.48
CA THR A 41 2.71 -14.46 -7.32
C THR A 41 4.18 -14.39 -7.73
N CYS A 42 4.66 -13.23 -8.19
CA CYS A 42 6.03 -13.06 -8.68
C CYS A 42 7.02 -12.59 -7.59
N ASN A 43 6.50 -12.07 -6.45
CA ASN A 43 7.25 -11.38 -5.38
C ASN A 43 8.14 -10.23 -5.88
N GLU A 44 7.90 -9.77 -7.11
CA GLU A 44 8.51 -8.60 -7.74
C GLU A 44 7.80 -7.32 -7.28
N GLU A 45 8.51 -6.20 -7.31
CA GLU A 45 7.93 -4.89 -7.02
C GLU A 45 6.87 -4.54 -8.07
N LEU A 46 5.71 -4.06 -7.61
CA LEU A 46 4.63 -3.58 -8.45
C LEU A 46 4.80 -2.08 -8.64
N TYR A 47 4.61 -1.61 -9.87
CA TYR A 47 4.51 -0.17 -10.15
C TYR A 47 3.04 0.23 -10.28
N TYR A 48 2.78 1.50 -9.99
CA TYR A 48 1.48 2.12 -10.21
C TYR A 48 1.44 2.62 -11.64
N ASP A 49 0.44 2.22 -12.40
CA ASP A 49 0.10 2.96 -13.61
C ASP A 49 -0.85 4.09 -13.22
N ASP A 50 -0.26 5.27 -12.95
CA ASP A 50 -1.00 6.51 -12.69
C ASP A 50 -1.57 7.09 -13.97
N THR A 51 -1.18 6.63 -15.18
CA THR A 51 -1.54 7.31 -16.43
C THR A 51 -3.04 7.50 -16.54
N THR A 52 -3.47 8.67 -16.07
CA THR A 52 -4.79 9.22 -16.26
C THR A 52 -4.88 9.36 -17.75
N SER A 53 -5.48 8.38 -18.40
CA SER A 53 -5.95 8.53 -19.76
C SER A 53 -6.70 9.85 -19.77
N ASN A 54 -6.21 10.82 -20.56
CA ASN A 54 -6.81 12.14 -20.78
C ASN A 54 -8.22 12.06 -21.39
N PHE A 55 -8.85 10.89 -21.35
CA PHE A 55 -10.18 10.62 -21.82
C PHE A 55 -11.14 10.62 -20.63
N VAL A 56 -12.07 11.55 -20.70
CA VAL A 56 -13.19 11.78 -19.81
C VAL A 56 -14.03 10.50 -19.66
N LEU A 57 -13.64 9.58 -18.78
CA LEU A 57 -14.49 8.46 -18.34
C LEU A 57 -14.41 8.36 -16.81
N THR A 58 -15.60 8.42 -16.23
CA THR A 58 -16.01 8.77 -14.87
C THR A 58 -15.56 7.84 -13.73
N VAL A 59 -14.58 6.95 -13.94
CA VAL A 59 -14.08 6.05 -12.89
C VAL A 59 -12.56 5.99 -13.00
N SER A 60 -11.87 6.80 -12.18
CA SER A 60 -10.44 6.57 -11.99
C SER A 60 -10.27 5.19 -11.36
N LYS A 61 -9.28 4.42 -11.77
CA LYS A 61 -8.92 3.17 -11.11
C LYS A 61 -7.41 3.15 -11.04
N VAL A 62 -6.88 2.65 -9.93
CA VAL A 62 -5.44 2.42 -9.81
C VAL A 62 -5.19 0.94 -10.01
N ASP A 63 -4.55 0.64 -11.13
CA ASP A 63 -4.16 -0.71 -11.50
C ASP A 63 -2.73 -0.95 -11.01
N PHE A 64 -2.54 -2.05 -10.28
CA PHE A 64 -1.24 -2.53 -9.83
C PHE A 64 -0.72 -3.57 -10.81
N ILE A 65 0.38 -3.28 -11.49
CA ILE A 65 0.88 -4.11 -12.59
C ILE A 65 2.20 -4.77 -12.16
N CYS A 66 2.31 -6.11 -12.28
CA CYS A 66 3.61 -6.81 -12.16
C CYS A 66 4.23 -6.84 -13.55
N GLU A 67 5.36 -6.16 -13.77
CA GLU A 67 6.12 -6.22 -15.04
C GLU A 67 6.43 -7.66 -15.42
N LYS A 68 6.86 -8.48 -14.47
CA LYS A 68 7.25 -9.87 -14.72
C LYS A 68 6.08 -10.77 -15.13
N CYS A 69 4.88 -10.50 -14.61
CA CYS A 69 3.67 -11.24 -14.98
C CYS A 69 2.93 -10.61 -16.15
N HIS A 70 3.30 -9.40 -16.58
CA HIS A 70 2.60 -8.58 -17.56
C HIS A 70 1.07 -8.56 -17.33
N LYS A 71 0.66 -8.54 -16.06
CA LYS A 71 -0.75 -8.61 -15.67
C LYS A 71 -1.06 -7.65 -14.55
N VAL A 72 -2.30 -7.18 -14.55
CA VAL A 72 -2.88 -6.44 -13.43
C VAL A 72 -3.09 -7.43 -12.29
N VAL A 73 -2.41 -7.17 -11.17
CA VAL A 73 -2.46 -7.98 -9.94
C VAL A 73 -3.65 -7.57 -9.09
N ALA A 74 -3.93 -6.28 -9.03
CA ALA A 74 -5.10 -5.74 -8.36
C ALA A 74 -5.54 -4.44 -9.01
N SER A 75 -6.81 -4.12 -8.88
CA SER A 75 -7.40 -2.87 -9.33
C SER A 75 -8.19 -2.29 -8.18
N ILE A 76 -7.85 -1.07 -7.75
CA ILE A 76 -8.64 -0.34 -6.77
C ILE A 76 -9.54 0.63 -7.53
N ALA A 77 -10.85 0.35 -7.52
CA ALA A 77 -11.84 1.25 -8.10
C ALA A 77 -11.90 2.55 -7.29
N ASN A 78 -11.68 3.68 -7.95
CA ASN A 78 -11.80 4.98 -7.31
C ASN A 78 -13.23 5.51 -7.44
N GLU A 79 -14.14 4.98 -6.62
CA GLU A 79 -15.52 5.45 -6.54
C GLU A 79 -15.60 6.90 -6.02
N ASN A 80 -14.57 7.34 -5.31
CA ASN A 80 -14.49 8.66 -4.70
C ASN A 80 -13.53 9.53 -5.53
N LYS A 81 -14.02 10.58 -6.20
CA LYS A 81 -13.24 11.53 -7.04
C LYS A 81 -12.11 12.32 -6.32
N ASN A 82 -11.58 11.80 -5.22
CA ASN A 82 -10.47 12.33 -4.45
C ASN A 82 -9.26 11.37 -4.41
N VAL A 83 -9.37 10.07 -4.72
CA VAL A 83 -8.22 9.13 -4.70
C VAL A 83 -7.54 9.04 -6.07
N HIS A 84 -7.08 10.18 -6.58
CA HIS A 84 -6.54 10.28 -7.93
C HIS A 84 -5.05 9.97 -8.09
N SER A 85 -4.33 9.62 -7.02
CA SER A 85 -2.87 9.44 -7.12
C SER A 85 -2.35 8.31 -6.23
N ALA A 86 -1.25 7.69 -6.66
CA ALA A 86 -0.48 6.74 -5.87
C ALA A 86 -0.16 7.28 -4.46
N MET A 87 -0.02 8.61 -4.32
CA MET A 87 0.18 9.28 -3.04
C MET A 87 -1.01 9.10 -2.07
N MET A 88 -2.25 9.15 -2.57
CA MET A 88 -3.46 8.95 -1.76
C MET A 88 -3.57 7.51 -1.27
N ILE A 89 -3.28 6.54 -2.15
CA ILE A 89 -3.24 5.12 -1.78
C ILE A 89 -2.17 4.87 -0.74
N ASN A 90 -0.96 5.39 -0.95
CA ASN A 90 0.11 5.29 0.05
C ASN A 90 -0.31 5.87 1.41
N LYS A 91 -1.01 7.01 1.43
CA LYS A 91 -1.56 7.59 2.67
C LYS A 91 -2.62 6.68 3.31
N GLU A 92 -3.49 6.06 2.52
CA GLU A 92 -4.53 5.17 3.01
C GLU A 92 -3.93 3.88 3.60
N ILE A 93 -2.99 3.26 2.90
CA ILE A 93 -2.24 2.10 3.41
C ILE A 93 -1.50 2.45 4.71
N GLN A 94 -0.85 3.62 4.77
CA GLN A 94 -0.23 4.10 6.01
C GLN A 94 -1.24 4.27 7.15
N ARG A 95 -2.45 4.77 6.88
CA ARG A 95 -3.52 4.87 7.89
C ARG A 95 -3.95 3.50 8.39
N ILE A 96 -4.14 2.53 7.50
CA ILE A 96 -4.52 1.15 7.85
C ILE A 96 -3.44 0.51 8.71
N ILE A 97 -2.16 0.61 8.32
CA ILE A 97 -1.02 0.11 9.09
C ILE A 97 -1.01 0.74 10.49
N ASN A 98 -1.12 2.06 10.58
CA ASN A 98 -1.14 2.78 11.86
C ASN A 98 -2.33 2.38 12.74
N ARG A 99 -3.49 2.08 12.15
CA ARG A 99 -4.67 1.60 12.87
C ARG A 99 -4.41 0.20 13.44
N LYS A 100 -3.94 -0.75 12.63
CA LYS A 100 -3.60 -2.11 13.09
C LYS A 100 -2.58 -2.11 14.21
N ILE A 101 -1.59 -1.22 14.18
CA ILE A 101 -0.60 -1.10 15.28
C ILE A 101 -1.20 -0.65 16.60
N LYS A 102 -2.30 0.10 16.58
CA LYS A 102 -3.00 0.46 17.82
C LYS A 102 -3.78 -0.72 18.40
N GLU A 103 -4.12 -1.70 17.57
CA GLU A 103 -4.89 -2.89 17.92
C GLU A 103 -3.99 -4.08 18.33
N ILE A 104 -2.67 -4.01 18.07
CA ILE A 104 -1.64 -5.00 18.44
C ILE A 104 -0.90 -4.57 19.72
#